data_AF-A0A150SMD3-F1
#
_entry.id   AF-A0A150SMD3-F1
#
_cell.length_a   1.000
_cell.length_b   1.000
_cell.length_c   1.000
_cell.angle_alpha   90.00
_cell.angle_beta   90.00
_cell.angle_gamma   90.00
#
_symmetry.space_group_name_H-M   'P 1'
#
loop_
_entity.id
_entity.type
_entity.pdbx_description
1 polymer ?
#
loop_
_entity_poly.entity_id
_entity_poly.type
_entity_poly.pdbx_seq_one_letter_code
_entity_poly.pdbx_strand_id
1 'polypeptide(L)'
;MLELTTRRGTCAKAFRKPDGTRALGTMPVAAKTGTLVGGSPSRMFSWFASFAPSDRPEIAVSVMLANDISWRTKANLVGRELLETYFGRKRPGPVARRR
;
A
#
# COMPACT_ATOMS: atom_id res chain seq x y z
N MET A 1 3.02 -14.66 -7.64
CA MET A 1 4.13 -14.45 -6.66
C MET A 1 4.02 -13.09 -5.95
N LEU A 2 3.97 -11.95 -6.67
CA LEU A 2 3.97 -10.60 -6.06
C LEU A 2 2.72 -10.27 -5.22
N GLU A 3 1.56 -10.89 -5.48
CA GLU A 3 0.36 -10.71 -4.65
C GLU A 3 0.54 -11.21 -3.21
N LEU A 4 1.42 -12.19 -3.01
CA LEU A 4 1.68 -12.73 -1.67
C LEU A 4 2.30 -11.67 -0.76
N THR A 5 3.03 -10.70 -1.30
CA THR A 5 3.63 -9.62 -0.52
C THR A 5 2.61 -8.83 0.26
N THR A 6 1.45 -8.52 -0.34
CA THR A 6 0.35 -7.82 0.34
C THR A 6 -0.54 -8.76 1.15
N ARG A 7 -0.59 -10.06 0.84
CA ARG A 7 -1.44 -11.06 1.51
C ARG A 7 -0.82 -11.68 2.77
N ARG A 8 0.41 -12.17 2.66
CA ARG A 8 1.10 -12.97 3.70
C ARG A 8 2.57 -12.60 3.87
N GLY A 9 3.12 -11.73 3.03
CA GLY A 9 4.53 -11.34 3.05
C GLY A 9 4.82 -10.07 3.85
N THR A 10 5.91 -9.41 3.48
CA THR A 10 6.46 -8.21 4.16
C THR A 10 5.50 -7.03 4.26
N CYS A 11 4.46 -6.99 3.41
CA CYS A 11 3.48 -5.91 3.37
C CYS A 11 2.12 -6.30 3.98
N ALA A 12 1.97 -7.53 4.48
CA ALA A 12 0.69 -8.06 4.97
C ALA A 12 0.10 -7.23 6.12
N LYS A 13 0.94 -6.81 7.08
CA LYS A 13 0.49 -5.99 8.22
C LYS A 13 -0.02 -4.62 7.79
N ALA A 14 0.66 -3.96 6.84
CA ALA A 14 0.22 -2.66 6.33
C ALA A 14 -1.17 -2.76 5.65
N PHE A 15 -1.43 -3.86 4.95
CA PHE A 15 -2.68 -4.10 4.22
C PHE A 15 -3.81 -4.68 5.08
N ARG A 16 -3.61 -4.85 6.39
CA ARG A 16 -4.65 -5.24 7.35
C ARG A 16 -5.06 -4.04 8.21
N LYS A 17 -6.36 -3.84 8.36
CA LYS A 17 -6.95 -2.80 9.21
C LYS A 17 -7.07 -3.29 10.66
N PRO A 18 -7.24 -2.38 11.64
CA PRO A 18 -7.41 -2.75 13.04
C PRO A 18 -8.59 -3.70 13.29
N ASP A 19 -9.66 -3.58 12.52
CA ASP A 19 -10.85 -4.44 12.56
C ASP A 19 -10.65 -5.83 11.92
N GLY A 20 -9.43 -6.15 11.46
CA GLY A 20 -9.09 -7.40 10.81
C GLY A 20 -9.39 -7.46 9.30
N THR A 21 -10.07 -6.46 8.75
CA THR A 21 -10.38 -6.38 7.31
C THR A 21 -9.15 -5.99 6.49
N ARG A 22 -9.24 -6.11 5.15
CA ARG A 22 -8.14 -5.75 4.24
C ARG A 22 -8.37 -4.37 3.62
N ALA A 23 -7.29 -3.62 3.43
CA ALA A 23 -7.32 -2.25 2.88
C ALA A 23 -8.14 -2.14 1.58
N LEU A 24 -7.90 -3.06 0.64
CA LEU A 24 -8.60 -3.13 -0.66
C LEU A 24 -9.52 -4.35 -0.79
N GLY A 25 -10.02 -4.89 0.34
CA GLY A 25 -10.90 -6.07 0.34
C GLY A 25 -10.26 -7.29 -0.34
N THR A 26 -10.94 -7.82 -1.36
CA THR A 26 -10.50 -8.98 -2.16
C THR A 26 -9.66 -8.61 -3.39
N MET A 27 -9.44 -7.32 -3.67
CA MET A 27 -8.70 -6.86 -4.84
C MET A 27 -7.29 -7.48 -4.88
N PRO A 28 -6.87 -8.06 -6.01
CA PRO A 28 -5.54 -8.63 -6.13
C PRO A 28 -4.53 -7.49 -6.33
N VAL A 29 -3.56 -7.38 -5.42
CA VAL A 29 -2.54 -6.32 -5.42
C VAL A 29 -1.16 -6.96 -5.44
N ALA A 30 -0.49 -6.85 -6.58
CA ALA A 30 0.91 -7.24 -6.71
C ALA A 30 1.79 -6.13 -6.14
N ALA A 31 2.71 -6.48 -5.25
CA ALA A 31 3.63 -5.50 -4.68
C ALA A 31 5.00 -6.08 -4.38
N LYS A 32 5.97 -5.19 -4.24
CA LYS A 32 7.29 -5.48 -3.67
C LYS A 32 7.69 -4.38 -2.70
N THR A 33 8.32 -4.79 -1.60
CA THR A 33 8.95 -3.88 -0.65
C THR A 33 10.47 -3.92 -0.81
N GLY A 34 11.13 -2.82 -0.46
CA GLY A 34 12.57 -2.71 -0.36
C GLY A 34 12.98 -1.81 0.81
N THR A 35 14.21 -2.00 1.29
CA THR A 35 14.84 -1.16 2.31
C THR A 35 16.28 -0.91 1.87
N LEU A 36 16.75 0.32 2.02
CA LEU A 36 18.15 0.69 1.86
C LEU A 36 18.53 1.59 3.03
N VAL A 37 19.67 1.33 3.67
CA VAL A 37 20.23 2.22 4.70
C VAL A 37 21.54 2.77 4.15
N GLY A 38 21.72 4.09 4.21
CA GLY A 38 22.93 4.74 3.72
C GLY A 38 22.74 6.23 3.45
N GLY A 39 23.73 6.83 2.77
CA GLY A 39 23.78 8.26 2.48
C GLY A 39 24.55 9.08 3.52
N SER A 40 24.68 10.39 3.26
CA SER A 40 25.28 11.36 4.17
C SER A 40 24.39 12.61 4.24
N PRO A 41 23.73 12.91 5.38
CA PRO A 41 23.66 12.08 6.59
C PRO A 41 22.96 10.73 6.34
N SER A 42 23.24 9.73 7.16
CA SER A 42 22.66 8.38 7.03
C SER A 42 21.15 8.42 7.20
N ARG A 43 20.42 7.81 6.26
CA ARG A 43 18.95 7.71 6.27
C ARG A 43 18.51 6.27 6.03
N MET A 44 17.31 5.94 6.51
CA MET A 44 16.59 4.74 6.15
C MET A 44 15.62 5.04 5.01
N PHE A 45 15.89 4.46 3.85
CA PHE A 45 14.99 4.47 2.71
C PHE A 45 14.07 3.26 2.77
N SER A 46 12.76 3.50 2.77
CA SER A 46 11.76 2.46 2.56
C SER A 46 11.15 2.61 1.17
N TRP A 47 10.98 1.48 0.49
CA TRP A 47 10.46 1.41 -0.87
C TRP A 47 9.20 0.55 -0.91
N PHE A 48 8.23 0.98 -1.71
CA PHE A 48 7.06 0.21 -2.05
C PHE A 48 6.73 0.44 -3.53
N ALA A 49 6.69 -0.64 -4.30
CA ALA A 49 6.23 -0.63 -5.68
C ALA A 49 5.06 -1.61 -5.81
N SER A 50 4.01 -1.21 -6.52
CA SER A 50 2.82 -2.04 -6.71
C SER A 50 2.07 -1.69 -7.98
N PHE A 51 1.22 -2.61 -8.41
CA PHE A 51 0.17 -2.35 -9.38
C PHE A 51 -1.11 -3.10 -8.99
N ALA A 52 -2.26 -2.53 -9.33
CA ALA A 52 -3.56 -3.07 -8.98
C ALA A 52 -4.66 -2.66 -9.98
N PRO A 53 -5.71 -3.48 -10.14
CA PRO A 53 -5.74 -4.93 -9.85
C PRO A 53 -4.61 -5.68 -10.59
N SER A 54 -4.03 -6.73 -10.03
CA SER A 54 -2.89 -7.41 -10.68
C SER A 54 -3.26 -8.28 -11.89
N ASP A 55 -4.52 -8.65 -12.03
CA ASP A 55 -5.08 -9.38 -13.17
C ASP A 55 -5.48 -8.47 -14.33
N ARG A 56 -5.91 -7.23 -14.02
CA ARG A 56 -6.21 -6.17 -15.00
C ARG A 56 -5.70 -4.81 -14.50
N PRO A 57 -4.39 -4.50 -14.62
CA PRO A 57 -3.79 -3.32 -14.00
C PRO A 57 -4.40 -2.00 -14.48
N GLU A 58 -4.85 -1.17 -13.54
CA GLU A 58 -5.35 0.19 -13.80
C GLU A 58 -4.38 1.28 -13.35
N ILE A 59 -3.60 1.00 -12.30
CA ILE A 59 -2.64 1.94 -11.72
C ILE A 59 -1.40 1.20 -11.24
N ALA A 60 -0.25 1.86 -11.42
CA ALA A 60 1.00 1.50 -10.77
C ALA A 60 1.41 2.60 -9.78
N VAL A 61 1.94 2.21 -8.63
CA VAL A 61 2.33 3.11 -7.54
C VAL A 61 3.74 2.77 -7.11
N SER A 62 4.61 3.77 -7.07
CA SER A 62 5.95 3.67 -6.48
C SER A 62 6.10 4.76 -5.43
N VAL A 63 6.53 4.37 -4.22
CA VAL A 63 6.79 5.26 -3.10
C VAL A 63 8.17 4.99 -2.57
N MET A 64 8.96 6.04 -2.43
CA MET A 64 10.21 6.07 -1.68
C MET A 64 10.07 7.07 -0.55
N LEU A 65 10.35 6.65 0.68
CA LEU A 65 10.49 7.56 1.82
C LEU A 65 11.90 7.47 2.37
N ALA A 66 12.54 8.61 2.56
CA ALA A 66 13.80 8.74 3.26
C ALA A 66 13.52 9.28 4.67
N ASN A 67 13.64 8.43 5.69
CA ASN A 67 13.42 8.82 7.08
C ASN A 67 14.73 8.80 7.87
N ASP A 68 14.78 9.58 8.95
CA ASP A 68 15.76 9.36 10.02
C ASP A 68 15.51 8.01 10.71
N ILE A 69 16.51 7.50 11.42
CA ILE A 69 16.51 6.14 12.01
C ILE A 69 15.32 5.93 12.96
N SER A 70 14.87 6.98 13.67
CA SER A 70 13.64 6.97 14.46
C SER A 70 12.43 7.35 13.59
N TRP A 71 11.77 6.40 12.93
CA TRP A 71 10.60 6.68 12.09
C TRP A 71 9.30 6.11 12.64
N ARG A 72 8.16 6.69 12.21
CA ARG A 72 6.81 6.14 12.42
C ARG A 72 6.12 5.65 11.13
N THR A 73 6.55 6.11 9.95
CA THR A 73 5.88 5.81 8.65
C THR A 73 6.79 5.09 7.67
N LYS A 74 6.27 4.07 6.97
CA LYS A 74 6.98 3.31 5.93
C LYS A 74 6.29 3.51 4.56
N ALA A 75 7.05 3.42 3.47
CA ALA A 75 6.54 3.63 2.11
C ALA A 75 5.33 2.74 1.75
N ASN A 76 5.25 1.53 2.32
CA ASN A 76 4.13 0.64 2.09
C ASN A 76 2.81 1.09 2.74
N LEU A 77 2.85 1.90 3.80
CA LEU A 77 1.66 2.51 4.38
C LEU A 77 1.13 3.61 3.47
N VAL A 78 2.01 4.48 2.98
CA VAL A 78 1.66 5.55 2.03
C VAL A 78 1.14 4.96 0.71
N GLY A 79 1.81 3.95 0.18
CA GLY A 79 1.37 3.28 -1.05
C GLY A 79 0.00 2.61 -0.90
N ARG A 80 -0.29 1.99 0.25
CA ARG A 80 -1.62 1.45 0.56
C ARG A 80 -2.68 2.55 0.57
N GLU A 81 -2.42 3.67 1.25
CA GLU A 81 -3.35 4.79 1.36
C GLU A 81 -3.65 5.43 -0.01
N LEU A 82 -2.65 5.54 -0.88
CA LEU A 82 -2.84 6.02 -2.25
C LEU A 82 -3.77 5.08 -3.03
N LEU A 83 -3.54 3.76 -2.95
CA LEU A 83 -4.42 2.78 -3.58
C LEU A 83 -5.85 2.83 -3.00
N GLU A 84 -6.00 2.93 -1.67
CA GLU A 84 -7.31 3.07 -1.01
C GLU A 84 -8.03 4.32 -1.48
N THR A 85 -7.32 5.43 -1.65
CA THR A 85 -7.89 6.70 -2.14
C THR A 85 -8.31 6.57 -3.60
N TYR A 86 -7.45 6.02 -4.46
CA TYR A 86 -7.72 5.86 -5.89
C TYR A 86 -8.97 4.98 -6.14
N PHE A 87 -9.05 3.82 -5.50
CA PHE A 87 -10.19 2.90 -5.66
C PHE A 87 -11.40 3.27 -4.80
N GLY A 88 -11.19 3.98 -3.68
CA GLY A 88 -12.25 4.50 -2.83
C GLY A 88 -13.07 5.59 -3.51
N ARG A 89 -12.42 6.49 -4.27
CA ARG A 89 -13.11 7.50 -5.10
C ARG A 89 -13.96 6.89 -6.22
N LYS A 90 -13.62 5.68 -6.69
CA LYS A 90 -14.38 4.96 -7.73
C LYS A 90 -15.60 4.20 -7.18
N ARG A 91 -15.68 3.94 -5.86
CA ARG A 91 -16.88 3.34 -5.28
C ARG A 91 -17.98 4.40 -5.20
N PRO A 92 -19.15 4.20 -5.83
CA PRO A 92 -20.30 5.03 -5.51
C PRO A 92 -20.54 4.91 -4.01
N GLY A 93 -20.65 6.04 -3.30
CA GLY A 93 -21.12 6.03 -1.92
C GLY A 93 -22.48 5.33 -1.83
N PRO A 94 -22.92 4.86 -0.65
CA PRO A 94 -24.25 4.30 -0.50
C PRO A 94 -25.27 5.29 -1.07
N VAL A 95 -25.99 4.90 -2.11
CA VAL A 95 -27.12 5.69 -2.61
C VAL A 95 -28.13 5.70 -1.48
N ALA A 96 -28.24 6.83 -0.79
CA ALA A 96 -29.26 7.03 0.23
C ALA A 96 -30.61 6.72 -0.43
N ARG A 97 -31.24 5.62 -0.01
CA ARG A 97 -32.62 5.33 -0.40
C ARG A 97 -33.47 6.45 0.19
N ARG A 98 -33.84 7.42 -0.65
CA ARG A 98 -34.89 8.37 -0.32
C ARG A 98 -36.16 7.55 -0.07
N ARG A 99 -36.68 7.64 1.15
CA ARG A 99 -38.06 7.29 1.47
C ARG A 99 -38.96 8.42 1.01
#